data_AF-A0A376TQT3-F1
#
_entry.id   AF-A0A376TQT3-F1
#
_cell.length_a   1.000
_cell.length_b   1.000
_cell.length_c   1.000
_cell.angle_alpha   90.00
_cell.angle_beta   90.00
_cell.angle_gamma   90.00
#
_symmetry.space_group_name_H-M   'P 1'
#
loop_
_entity.id
_entity.type
_entity.pdbx_description
1 polymer ?
#
loop_
_entity_poly.entity_id
_entity_poly.type
_entity_poly.pdbx_seq_one_letter_code
_entity_poly.pdbx_strand_id
1 'polypeptide(L)'
;MCWSKKPFTPTLAQAKELFALAKSKGLTVTPYQNRRFDSCFLTAKKAIESGKLGEIVEVESHFDYYRPVAETKPGLPQDGAFYGLGVHTMDQIISLFGRPDHVAYDIRSPA
;
A
#
# COMPACT_ATOMS: atom_id res chain seq x y z
N MET A 1 15.73 -4.22 -14.60
CA MET A 1 14.53 -4.10 -13.75
C MET A 1 14.98 -4.27 -12.30
N CYS A 2 14.85 -3.26 -11.45
CA CYS A 2 15.17 -3.38 -10.02
C CYS A 2 13.87 -3.52 -9.21
N TRP A 3 13.77 -4.58 -8.43
CA TRP A 3 12.65 -4.85 -7.53
C TRP A 3 13.08 -4.60 -6.08
N SER A 4 12.45 -3.62 -5.41
CA SER A 4 12.72 -3.34 -3.99
C SER A 4 11.60 -3.89 -3.10
N LYS A 5 11.97 -4.59 -2.02
CA LYS A 5 11.03 -4.95 -0.95
C LYS A 5 10.56 -3.69 -0.23
N LYS A 6 9.36 -3.72 0.37
CA LYS A 6 8.83 -2.55 1.08
C LYS A 6 9.64 -2.30 2.38
N PRO A 7 9.80 -1.04 2.81
CA PRO A 7 9.38 0.18 2.11
C PRO A 7 10.22 0.44 0.85
N PHE A 8 9.61 0.98 -0.20
CA PHE A 8 10.30 1.22 -1.49
C PHE A 8 11.56 2.10 -1.30
N THR A 9 11.41 3.16 -0.51
CA THR A 9 12.48 4.01 0.03
C THR A 9 12.01 4.58 1.38
N PRO A 10 12.91 5.04 2.27
CA PRO A 10 12.54 5.64 3.55
C PRO A 10 11.76 6.95 3.46
N THR A 11 11.98 7.74 2.40
CA THR A 11 11.36 9.07 2.22
C THR A 11 10.81 9.27 0.81
N LEU A 12 9.81 10.15 0.68
CA LEU A 12 9.27 10.52 -0.62
C LEU A 12 10.32 11.19 -1.54
N ALA A 13 11.24 11.97 -0.97
CA ALA A 13 12.30 12.62 -1.73
C ALA A 13 13.22 11.58 -2.39
N GLN A 14 13.64 10.56 -1.64
CA GLN A 14 14.46 9.46 -2.15
C GLN A 14 13.71 8.63 -3.20
N ALA A 15 12.40 8.40 -3.04
CA ALA A 15 11.60 7.74 -4.08
C ALA A 15 11.65 8.51 -5.40
N LYS A 16 11.47 9.84 -5.35
CA LYS A 16 11.52 10.73 -6.52
C LYS A 16 12.91 10.73 -7.16
N GLU A 17 13.97 10.80 -6.35
CA GLU A 17 15.35 10.72 -6.82
C GLU A 17 15.62 9.39 -7.54
N LEU A 18 15.17 8.28 -6.96
CA LEU A 18 15.35 6.96 -7.54
C LEU A 18 14.60 6.79 -8.88
N PHE A 19 13.37 7.31 -8.97
CA PHE A 19 12.63 7.35 -10.24
C PHE A 19 13.32 8.24 -11.28
N ALA A 20 13.84 9.40 -10.89
CA ALA A 20 14.59 10.29 -11.78
C ALA A 20 15.89 9.64 -12.29
N LEU A 21 16.62 8.96 -11.42
CA LEU A 21 17.85 8.24 -11.75
C LEU A 21 17.58 7.04 -12.68
N ALA A 22 16.53 6.28 -12.42
CA ALA A 22 16.13 5.18 -13.30
C ALA A 22 15.78 5.72 -14.69
N LYS A 23 15.01 6.82 -14.76
CA LYS A 23 14.66 7.50 -16.01
C LYS A 23 15.88 8.00 -16.78
N SER A 24 16.86 8.62 -16.11
CA SER A 24 18.08 9.12 -16.78
C SER A 24 18.96 8.01 -17.34
N LYS A 25 18.86 6.80 -16.78
CA LYS A 25 19.57 5.59 -17.23
C LYS A 25 18.77 4.72 -18.20
N GLY A 26 17.54 5.10 -18.57
CA GLY A 26 16.65 4.26 -19.39
C GLY A 26 16.27 2.93 -18.72
N LEU A 27 16.25 2.91 -17.39
CA LEU A 27 15.92 1.73 -16.58
C LEU A 27 14.54 1.86 -15.95
N THR A 28 13.92 0.70 -15.69
CA THR A 28 12.69 0.62 -14.90
C THR A 28 12.99 0.28 -13.45
N VAL A 29 12.44 1.08 -12.54
CA VAL A 29 12.42 0.83 -11.10
C VAL A 29 10.97 0.81 -10.62
N THR A 30 10.63 -0.14 -9.74
CA THR A 30 9.27 -0.30 -9.20
C THR A 30 9.29 -0.98 -7.84
N PRO A 31 8.35 -0.65 -6.92
CA PRO A 31 8.15 -1.42 -5.70
C PRO A 31 7.59 -2.83 -5.98
N TYR A 32 7.95 -3.81 -5.13
CA TYR A 32 7.42 -5.17 -5.22
C TYR A 32 5.96 -5.26 -4.71
N GLN A 33 4.95 -4.84 -5.47
CA GLN A 33 3.53 -4.86 -5.05
C GLN A 33 2.79 -6.17 -5.39
N ASN A 34 3.28 -7.28 -4.87
CA ASN A 34 2.72 -8.61 -5.12
C ASN A 34 1.26 -8.80 -4.67
N ARG A 35 0.79 -8.08 -3.65
CA ARG A 35 -0.60 -8.22 -3.17
C ARG A 35 -1.64 -7.71 -4.16
N ARG A 36 -1.26 -7.02 -5.23
CA ARG A 36 -2.14 -6.79 -6.39
C ARG A 36 -2.57 -8.09 -7.09
N PHE A 37 -1.95 -9.22 -6.76
CA PHE A 37 -2.28 -10.54 -7.27
C PHE A 37 -2.89 -11.47 -6.21
N ASP A 38 -3.27 -10.94 -5.03
CA ASP A 38 -4.03 -11.70 -4.05
C ASP A 38 -5.40 -12.07 -4.64
N SER A 39 -5.84 -13.31 -4.47
CA SER A 39 -7.08 -13.83 -5.06
C SER A 39 -8.33 -13.06 -4.61
N CYS A 40 -8.37 -12.66 -3.33
CA CYS A 40 -9.45 -11.84 -2.79
C CYS A 40 -9.52 -10.46 -3.46
N PHE A 41 -8.38 -9.79 -3.63
CA PHE A 41 -8.30 -8.50 -4.32
C PHE A 41 -8.68 -8.62 -5.80
N LEU A 42 -8.18 -9.63 -6.51
CA LEU A 42 -8.53 -9.86 -7.91
C LEU A 42 -10.04 -10.11 -8.10
N THR A 43 -10.67 -10.79 -7.13
CA THR A 43 -12.11 -11.04 -7.14
C THR A 43 -12.89 -9.76 -6.90
N ALA A 44 -12.50 -8.94 -5.91
CA ALA A 44 -13.11 -7.63 -5.66
C ALA A 44 -12.94 -6.68 -6.85
N LYS A 45 -11.73 -6.61 -7.42
CA LYS A 45 -11.43 -5.86 -8.64
C LYS A 45 -12.33 -6.28 -9.80
N LYS A 46 -12.49 -7.59 -10.03
CA LYS A 46 -13.39 -8.11 -11.07
C LYS A 46 -14.85 -7.73 -10.82
N ALA A 47 -15.31 -7.74 -9.57
CA ALA A 47 -16.66 -7.32 -9.23
C ALA A 47 -16.90 -5.84 -9.54
N ILE A 48 -15.94 -4.97 -9.16
CA ILE A 48 -15.97 -3.53 -9.47
C ILE A 48 -15.95 -3.30 -10.98
N GLU A 49 -15.00 -3.90 -11.70
CA GLU A 49 -14.86 -3.75 -13.16
C GLU A 49 -16.02 -4.35 -13.95
N SER A 50 -16.83 -5.22 -13.34
CA SER A 50 -18.00 -5.78 -14.00
C SER A 50 -19.13 -4.77 -14.23
N GLY A 51 -19.12 -3.64 -13.53
CA GLY A 51 -20.18 -2.62 -13.60
C GLY A 51 -21.51 -3.02 -12.98
N LYS A 52 -21.64 -4.24 -12.42
CA LYS A 52 -22.90 -4.74 -11.85
C LYS A 52 -23.32 -4.06 -10.54
N LEU A 53 -22.39 -3.38 -9.89
CA LEU A 53 -22.61 -2.68 -8.62
C LEU A 53 -23.09 -1.24 -8.84
N GLY A 54 -23.15 -0.76 -10.09
CA GLY A 54 -23.40 0.64 -10.40
C GLY A 54 -22.25 1.55 -9.98
N GLU A 55 -22.57 2.73 -9.46
CA GLU A 55 -21.60 3.65 -8.90
C GLU A 55 -21.07 3.13 -7.56
N ILE A 56 -19.75 3.00 -7.44
CA ILE A 56 -19.12 2.59 -6.20
C ILE A 56 -19.06 3.78 -5.25
N VAL A 57 -19.80 3.70 -4.15
CA VAL A 57 -19.82 4.75 -3.11
C VAL A 57 -18.85 4.46 -1.96
N GLU A 58 -18.52 3.19 -1.71
CA GLU A 58 -17.66 2.79 -0.59
C GLU A 58 -16.94 1.47 -0.87
N VAL A 59 -15.71 1.34 -0.36
CA VAL A 59 -14.91 0.12 -0.37
C VAL A 59 -14.19 -0.01 0.98
N GLU A 60 -14.40 -1.15 1.64
CA GLU A 60 -13.72 -1.49 2.88
C GLU A 60 -12.74 -2.65 2.65
N SER A 61 -11.51 -2.52 3.17
CA SER A 61 -10.46 -3.53 3.04
C SER A 61 -9.78 -3.78 4.37
N HIS A 62 -9.88 -5.01 4.85
CA HIS A 62 -9.41 -5.42 6.16
C HIS A 62 -8.16 -6.30 6.07
N PHE A 63 -7.22 -6.08 7.00
CA PHE A 63 -6.05 -6.91 7.17
C PHE A 63 -5.77 -7.11 8.66
N ASP A 64 -6.63 -7.93 9.27
CA ASP A 64 -6.65 -8.10 10.72
C ASP A 64 -5.97 -9.39 11.17
N TYR A 65 -5.41 -9.34 12.39
CA TYR A 65 -4.94 -10.52 13.10
C TYR A 65 -5.54 -10.55 14.50
N TYR A 66 -5.94 -11.74 14.96
CA TYR A 66 -6.21 -11.94 16.37
C TYR A 66 -4.91 -12.27 17.11
N ARG A 67 -4.22 -11.23 17.60
CA ARG A 67 -2.99 -11.33 18.41
C ARG A 67 -3.13 -10.42 19.63
N PRO A 68 -3.94 -10.81 20.64
CA PRO A 68 -4.28 -9.95 21.77
C PRO A 68 -3.08 -9.67 22.69
N VAL A 69 -2.06 -10.52 22.64
CA VAL A 69 -0.80 -10.33 23.38
C VAL A 69 0.28 -9.89 22.39
N ALA A 70 0.82 -8.70 22.60
CA ALA A 70 1.98 -8.19 21.89
C ALA A 70 2.95 -7.60 22.92
N GLU A 71 4.22 -7.96 22.83
CA GLU A 71 5.26 -7.30 23.62
C GLU A 71 5.35 -5.82 23.22
N THR A 72 5.51 -4.93 24.20
CA THR A 72 5.78 -3.52 23.91
C THR A 72 7.18 -3.43 23.30
N LYS A 73 7.26 -2.98 22.05
CA LYS A 73 8.52 -2.77 21.34
C LYS A 73 8.61 -1.30 20.94
N PRO A 74 9.50 -0.53 21.57
CA PRO A 74 9.83 0.80 21.12
C PRO A 74 10.29 0.78 19.67
N GLY A 75 9.84 1.77 18.91
CA GLY A 75 10.13 1.84 17.49
C GLY A 75 9.75 3.17 16.90
N LEU A 76 10.15 3.37 15.65
CA LEU A 76 9.74 4.51 14.87
C LEU A 76 8.41 4.20 14.16
N PRO A 77 7.68 5.20 13.65
CA PRO A 77 6.44 4.96 12.90
C PRO A 77 6.58 3.93 11.76
N GLN A 78 7.77 3.83 11.15
CA GLN A 78 8.07 2.89 10.07
C GLN A 78 8.05 1.41 10.52
N ASP A 79 8.20 1.16 11.81
CA ASP A 79 8.14 -0.18 12.41
C ASP A 79 6.70 -0.61 12.72
N GLY A 80 5.72 0.30 12.56
CA GLY A 80 4.31 0.07 12.87
C GLY A 80 3.53 -0.65 11.75
N ALA A 81 2.35 -1.16 12.13
CA ALA A 81 1.46 -1.88 11.21
C ALA A 81 0.96 -1.03 10.04
N PHE A 82 0.86 0.30 10.20
CA PHE A 82 0.46 1.17 9.10
C PHE A 82 1.49 1.15 7.95
N TYR A 83 2.79 1.16 8.26
CA TYR A 83 3.85 1.00 7.27
C TYR A 83 4.01 -0.45 6.80
N GLY A 84 3.88 -1.43 7.70
CA GLY A 84 4.08 -2.84 7.38
C GLY A 84 2.93 -3.49 6.59
N LEU A 85 1.68 -3.21 6.96
CA LEU A 85 0.46 -3.78 6.37
C LEU A 85 -0.29 -2.77 5.50
N GLY A 86 -0.47 -1.54 6.02
CA GLY A 86 -1.24 -0.50 5.33
C GLY A 86 -0.68 -0.14 3.96
N VAL A 87 0.64 -0.24 3.75
CA VAL A 87 1.28 -0.04 2.43
C VAL A 87 0.72 -0.98 1.34
N HIS A 88 0.20 -2.15 1.72
CA HIS A 88 -0.38 -3.10 0.75
C HIS A 88 -1.84 -2.80 0.46
N THR A 89 -2.66 -2.59 1.50
CA THR A 89 -4.08 -2.30 1.33
C THR A 89 -4.29 -0.96 0.64
N MET A 90 -3.51 0.08 1.00
CA MET A 90 -3.55 1.37 0.31
C MET A 90 -3.09 1.26 -1.15
N ASP A 91 -2.05 0.49 -1.44
CA ASP A 91 -1.60 0.29 -2.83
C ASP A 91 -2.68 -0.36 -3.70
N GLN A 92 -3.43 -1.31 -3.16
CA GLN A 92 -4.57 -1.94 -3.83
C GLN A 92 -5.66 -0.90 -4.15
N ILE A 93 -6.06 -0.08 -3.17
CA ILE A 93 -7.09 0.97 -3.35
C ILE A 93 -6.62 2.03 -4.35
N ILE A 94 -5.38 2.51 -4.24
CA ILE A 94 -4.79 3.49 -5.18
C ILE A 94 -4.70 2.90 -6.60
N SER A 95 -4.46 1.59 -6.73
CA SER A 95 -4.42 0.95 -8.05
C SER A 95 -5.78 0.87 -8.74
N LEU A 96 -6.88 0.88 -7.97
CA LEU A 96 -8.25 0.85 -8.48
C LEU A 96 -8.80 2.26 -8.75
N PHE A 97 -8.57 3.19 -7.83
CA PHE A 97 -9.25 4.50 -7.82
C PHE A 97 -8.32 5.69 -8.04
N GLY A 98 -7.01 5.48 -8.09
CA GLY A 98 -6.03 6.54 -8.26
C GLY A 98 -5.73 7.30 -6.97
N ARG A 99 -5.35 8.58 -7.11
CA ARG A 99 -4.96 9.44 -5.98
C ARG A 99 -6.22 10.03 -5.33
N PRO A 100 -6.41 9.89 -4.00
CA PRO A 100 -7.54 10.51 -3.32
C PRO A 100 -7.35 12.02 -3.14
N ASP A 101 -8.46 12.75 -3.02
CA ASP A 101 -8.47 14.18 -2.70
C ASP A 101 -8.14 14.44 -1.21
N HIS A 102 -8.67 13.59 -0.33
CA HIS A 102 -8.52 13.70 1.12
C HIS A 102 -8.20 12.34 1.75
N VAL A 103 -7.53 12.36 2.90
CA VAL A 103 -7.27 11.16 3.69
C VAL A 103 -7.48 11.49 5.17
N ALA A 104 -8.25 10.64 5.85
CA ALA A 104 -8.42 10.67 7.30
C ALA A 104 -7.62 9.53 7.94
N TYR A 105 -7.08 9.74 9.13
CA TYR A 105 -6.21 8.78 9.80
C TYR A 105 -6.65 8.59 11.26
N ASP A 106 -6.80 7.33 11.66
CA ASP A 106 -6.75 6.90 13.06
C ASP A 106 -5.65 5.84 13.15
N ILE A 107 -4.51 6.24 13.72
CA ILE A 107 -3.30 5.40 13.76
C ILE A 107 -2.76 5.44 15.18
N ARG A 108 -2.60 4.25 15.76
CA ARG A 108 -1.87 4.09 17.01
C ARG A 108 -0.38 3.92 16.71
N SER A 109 0.44 4.89 17.11
CA SER A 109 1.90 4.79 17.00
C SER A 109 2.45 3.70 17.93
N PRO A 110 3.53 2.99 17.54
CA PRO A 110 4.32 2.24 18.51
C PRO A 110 4.78 3.20 19.62
N ALA A 111 4.63 2.77 20.88
CA ALA A 111 5.05 3.52 22.06
C ALA A 111 6.57 3.49 22.23
#